data_AF-A0A533VYG0-F1
#
_entry.id   AF-A0A533VYG0-F1
#
_cell.length_a   1.000
_cell.length_b   1.000
_cell.length_c   1.000
_cell.angle_alpha   90.00
_cell.angle_beta   90.00
_cell.angle_gamma   90.00
#
_symmetry.space_group_name_H-M   'P 1'
#
loop_
_entity.id
_entity.type
_entity.pdbx_description
1 polymer ?
#
loop_
_entity_poly.entity_id
_entity_poly.type
_entity_poly.pdbx_seq_one_letter_code
_entity_poly.pdbx_strand_id
1 'polypeptide(L)'
;MRRRMLLGFLPLLLAIALLATSQSILFFNAPANRDMKVRIGIPLNADDPSDWNQAIGESPAVGIIVLNPSNGPGDSRNPEYASRSQQAQARGIRILGYVHTSYANGTVKLETAKTWIDEYYDWYHVDGILLDEANATCRQSAFGYYQSLYQHIKAEPGLALVVLNPGNPTGECYAAISDVIVTFENDYANYEDNYAGANWTFMYPSSHFFHIVLNVPPDRMHDVISQAISRGAGWVYVTDLGEQTKNPYVTLPSYFDSEAEDVLLRNPTLPSSSLNYVPGVLLLGVVAAAVLASGAIFMQERREGGSGLTRKGTRCRLHQKPAMTFFIILFSSASKTIRFVFVTASGLTERESMPSPTRYSASSG
;
A
#
# COMPACT_ATOMS: atom_id res chain seq x y z
N MET A 1 28.12 -26.87 49.91
CA MET A 1 28.60 -26.18 48.68
C MET A 1 27.48 -26.04 47.62
N ARG A 2 26.27 -25.62 48.01
CA ARG A 2 25.05 -25.59 47.14
C ARG A 2 24.37 -24.21 47.06
N ARG A 3 25.08 -23.13 47.38
CA ARG A 3 24.53 -21.76 47.44
C ARG A 3 25.20 -20.73 46.50
N ARG A 4 26.07 -21.16 45.56
CA ARG A 4 26.80 -20.22 44.68
C ARG A 4 26.43 -20.26 43.20
N MET A 5 25.52 -21.11 42.74
CA MET A 5 25.16 -21.17 41.31
C MET A 5 23.97 -20.30 40.89
N LEU A 6 23.18 -19.75 41.82
CA LEU A 6 22.04 -18.90 41.46
C LEU A 6 22.37 -17.40 41.30
N LEU A 7 23.54 -16.93 41.73
CA LEU A 7 23.89 -15.50 41.62
C LEU A 7 24.45 -15.09 40.25
N GLY A 8 24.84 -16.03 39.40
CA GLY A 8 25.43 -15.72 38.08
C GLY A 8 24.41 -15.42 36.96
N PHE A 9 23.15 -15.81 37.13
CA PHE A 9 22.12 -15.69 36.09
C PHE A 9 21.28 -14.41 36.20
N LEU A 10 21.23 -13.79 37.37
CA LEU A 10 20.43 -12.58 37.61
C LEU A 10 20.94 -11.34 36.83
N PRO A 11 22.26 -11.10 36.69
CA PRO A 11 22.76 -9.96 35.92
C PRO A 11 22.52 -10.12 34.41
N LEU A 12 22.60 -11.36 33.90
CA LEU A 12 22.38 -11.67 32.49
C LEU A 12 20.90 -11.54 32.10
N LEU A 13 19.99 -12.00 32.98
CA LEU A 13 18.56 -11.82 32.80
C LEU A 13 18.15 -10.34 32.89
N LEU A 14 18.78 -9.54 33.76
CA LEU A 14 18.57 -8.09 33.80
C LEU A 14 19.09 -7.40 32.53
N ALA A 15 20.26 -7.78 32.01
CA ALA A 15 20.82 -7.19 30.79
C ALA A 15 19.96 -7.49 29.54
N ILE A 16 19.40 -8.70 29.44
CA ILE A 16 18.47 -9.07 28.36
C ILE A 16 17.14 -8.31 28.50
N ALA A 17 16.63 -8.13 29.73
CA ALA A 17 15.44 -7.33 29.98
C ALA A 17 15.66 -5.84 29.65
N LEU A 18 16.83 -5.28 29.97
CA LEU A 18 17.21 -3.90 29.66
C LEU A 18 17.37 -3.67 28.14
N LEU A 19 17.96 -4.63 27.40
CA LEU A 19 18.06 -4.59 25.94
C LEU A 19 16.69 -4.75 25.25
N ALA A 20 15.79 -5.57 25.80
CA ALA A 20 14.42 -5.69 25.33
C ALA A 20 13.62 -4.39 25.57
N THR A 21 13.87 -3.70 26.69
CA THR A 21 13.25 -2.40 26.95
C THR A 21 13.87 -1.25 26.16
N SER A 22 15.17 -1.30 25.82
CA SER A 22 15.82 -0.24 25.04
C SER A 22 15.46 -0.30 23.55
N GLN A 23 15.12 -1.48 23.01
CA GLN A 23 14.53 -1.56 21.68
C GLN A 23 13.06 -1.10 21.68
N SER A 24 12.35 -1.23 22.80
CA SER A 24 10.94 -0.79 22.92
C SER A 24 10.79 0.74 22.97
N ILE A 25 11.84 1.50 23.32
CA ILE A 25 11.79 2.97 23.43
C ILE A 25 12.11 3.66 22.08
N LEU A 26 12.69 2.95 21.11
CA LEU A 26 12.95 3.50 19.76
C LEU A 26 11.79 3.30 18.77
N PHE A 27 10.74 2.56 19.15
CA PHE A 27 9.55 2.37 18.29
C PHE A 27 8.38 3.32 18.58
N PHE A 28 8.50 4.26 19.52
CA PHE A 28 7.42 5.20 19.87
C PHE A 28 7.46 6.56 19.16
N ASN A 29 8.30 6.73 18.12
CA ASN A 29 8.24 7.89 17.22
C ASN A 29 8.36 7.51 15.74
N ALA A 30 8.04 6.27 15.36
CA ALA A 30 7.66 6.01 13.98
C ALA A 30 6.24 6.56 13.80
N PRO A 31 5.97 7.47 12.85
CA PRO A 31 4.62 7.88 12.56
C PRO A 31 3.78 6.63 12.32
N ALA A 32 2.54 6.62 12.85
CA ALA A 32 1.63 5.49 12.74
C ALA A 32 1.71 4.88 11.34
N ASN A 33 1.86 3.55 11.28
CA ASN A 33 1.72 2.77 10.06
C ASN A 33 0.40 3.19 9.39
N ARG A 34 0.48 4.14 8.46
CA ARG A 34 -0.68 4.62 7.72
C ARG A 34 -1.11 3.42 6.89
N ASP A 35 -2.36 3.03 7.03
CA ASP A 35 -3.03 2.09 6.14
C ASP A 35 -3.09 2.76 4.75
N MET A 36 -1.95 2.90 4.08
CA MET A 36 -1.79 3.64 2.83
C MET A 36 -2.31 2.75 1.73
N LYS A 37 -3.62 2.79 1.53
CA LYS A 37 -4.25 2.25 0.34
C LYS A 37 -4.03 3.25 -0.79
N VAL A 38 -3.15 2.91 -1.74
CA VAL A 38 -3.02 3.65 -3.00
C VAL A 38 -4.08 3.16 -3.99
N ARG A 39 -4.73 4.02 -4.77
CA ARG A 39 -5.67 3.59 -5.80
C ARG A 39 -5.44 4.36 -7.08
N ILE A 40 -5.84 3.78 -8.20
CA ILE A 40 -5.79 4.45 -9.49
C ILE A 40 -7.01 5.36 -9.62
N GLY A 41 -6.77 6.64 -9.91
CA GLY A 41 -7.78 7.59 -10.37
C GLY A 41 -7.48 7.93 -11.83
N ILE A 42 -8.45 7.78 -12.74
CA ILE A 42 -8.21 7.95 -14.17
C ILE A 42 -8.93 9.22 -14.65
N PRO A 43 -8.22 10.30 -15.02
CA PRO A 43 -8.81 11.40 -15.78
C PRO A 43 -9.03 10.92 -17.22
N LEU A 44 -10.20 10.35 -17.53
CA LEU A 44 -10.46 9.69 -18.81
C LEU A 44 -11.32 10.57 -19.72
N ASN A 45 -10.66 11.17 -20.70
CA ASN A 45 -11.28 11.89 -21.83
C ASN A 45 -11.16 11.06 -23.11
N ALA A 46 -11.50 9.77 -23.04
CA ALA A 46 -11.43 8.84 -24.16
C ALA A 46 -12.83 8.49 -24.68
N ASP A 47 -13.04 8.63 -25.98
CA ASP A 47 -14.26 8.16 -26.64
C ASP A 47 -14.21 6.65 -26.91
N ASP A 48 -13.01 6.07 -27.07
CA ASP A 48 -12.79 4.69 -27.47
C ASP A 48 -13.37 3.71 -26.44
N PRO A 49 -14.30 2.82 -26.84
CA PRO A 49 -14.85 1.80 -25.94
C PRO A 49 -13.79 0.88 -25.33
N SER A 50 -12.66 0.64 -25.99
CA SER A 50 -11.61 -0.26 -25.51
C SER A 50 -10.91 0.28 -24.26
N ASP A 51 -10.60 1.58 -24.22
CA ASP A 51 -10.04 2.25 -23.03
C ASP A 51 -11.01 2.15 -21.85
N TRP A 52 -12.30 2.41 -22.07
CA TRP A 52 -13.32 2.26 -21.02
C TRP A 52 -13.46 0.82 -20.53
N ASN A 53 -13.46 -0.15 -21.44
CA ASN A 53 -13.54 -1.57 -21.07
C ASN A 53 -12.34 -2.02 -20.25
N GLN A 54 -11.14 -1.53 -20.58
CA GLN A 54 -9.92 -1.83 -19.83
C GLN A 54 -9.93 -1.14 -18.47
N ALA A 55 -10.30 0.14 -18.40
CA ALA A 55 -10.41 0.90 -17.15
C ALA A 55 -11.46 0.31 -16.19
N ILE A 56 -12.59 -0.16 -16.71
CA ILE A 56 -13.69 -0.80 -15.95
C ILE A 56 -13.40 -2.27 -15.64
N GLY A 57 -12.34 -2.85 -16.22
CA GLY A 57 -12.01 -4.27 -16.14
C GLY A 57 -11.97 -4.85 -14.71
N GLU A 58 -11.67 -6.13 -14.58
CA GLU A 58 -11.84 -6.86 -13.30
C GLU A 58 -10.87 -6.42 -12.18
N SER A 59 -9.93 -5.51 -12.43
CA SER A 59 -8.98 -5.04 -11.41
C SER A 59 -9.63 -4.11 -10.40
N PRO A 60 -9.60 -4.42 -9.09
CA PRO A 60 -10.09 -3.50 -8.06
C PRO A 60 -9.15 -2.32 -7.76
N ALA A 61 -8.02 -2.21 -8.51
CA ALA A 61 -7.04 -1.13 -8.34
C ALA A 61 -7.63 0.25 -8.65
N VAL A 62 -8.51 0.30 -9.67
CA VAL A 62 -9.19 1.52 -10.08
C VAL A 62 -10.27 1.87 -9.06
N GLY A 63 -10.28 3.12 -8.61
CA GLY A 63 -11.30 3.61 -7.68
C GLY A 63 -12.07 4.82 -8.16
N ILE A 64 -11.51 5.59 -9.08
CA ILE A 64 -12.12 6.79 -9.64
C ILE A 64 -11.89 6.79 -11.15
N ILE A 65 -12.94 7.13 -11.91
CA ILE A 65 -12.82 7.58 -13.30
C ILE A 65 -13.48 8.95 -13.40
N VAL A 66 -12.81 9.92 -14.00
CA VAL A 66 -13.34 11.27 -14.26
C VAL A 66 -13.87 11.30 -15.68
N LEU A 67 -15.17 11.53 -15.82
CA LEU A 67 -15.91 11.63 -17.06
C LEU A 67 -15.88 13.10 -17.55
N ASN A 68 -15.39 13.31 -18.78
CA ASN A 68 -15.32 14.62 -19.41
C ASN A 68 -15.81 14.60 -20.88
N PRO A 69 -17.13 14.63 -21.14
CA PRO A 69 -17.65 14.56 -22.50
C PRO A 69 -17.21 15.71 -23.42
N SER A 70 -17.12 16.95 -22.91
CA SER A 70 -16.77 18.12 -23.72
C SER A 70 -16.29 19.31 -22.87
N ASN A 71 -15.25 19.13 -22.06
CA ASN A 71 -14.84 20.10 -21.03
C ASN A 71 -15.98 20.50 -20.09
N GLY A 72 -16.79 19.49 -19.72
CA GLY A 72 -18.12 19.66 -19.16
C GLY A 72 -19.06 18.54 -19.64
N PRO A 73 -20.32 18.53 -19.17
CA PRO A 73 -21.24 17.40 -19.39
C PRO A 73 -21.70 17.25 -20.85
N GLY A 74 -21.42 18.24 -21.70
CA GLY A 74 -21.84 18.34 -23.10
C GLY A 74 -23.13 19.16 -23.26
N ASP A 75 -23.58 19.35 -24.51
CA ASP A 75 -24.82 20.09 -24.80
C ASP A 75 -26.09 19.24 -24.56
N SER A 76 -25.94 17.93 -24.43
CA SER A 76 -27.02 16.99 -24.13
C SER A 76 -26.47 15.66 -23.60
N ARG A 77 -27.33 14.88 -22.93
CA ARG A 77 -26.97 13.55 -22.40
C ARG A 77 -26.50 12.61 -23.50
N ASN A 78 -25.27 12.11 -23.38
CA ASN A 78 -24.76 11.02 -24.19
C ASN A 78 -25.14 9.65 -23.57
N PRO A 79 -25.90 8.79 -24.26
CA PRO A 79 -26.32 7.49 -23.73
C PRO A 79 -25.16 6.51 -23.52
N GLU A 80 -24.07 6.61 -24.28
CA GLU A 80 -22.90 5.73 -24.13
C GLU A 80 -22.14 6.05 -22.84
N TYR A 81 -21.89 7.33 -22.56
CA TYR A 81 -21.28 7.76 -21.30
C TYR A 81 -22.14 7.37 -20.10
N ALA A 82 -23.45 7.54 -20.18
CA ALA A 82 -24.34 7.10 -19.10
C ALA A 82 -24.29 5.58 -18.87
N SER A 83 -24.20 4.78 -19.94
CA SER A 83 -24.05 3.32 -19.82
C SER A 83 -22.70 2.94 -19.20
N ARG A 84 -21.61 3.58 -19.62
CA ARG A 84 -20.26 3.35 -19.08
C ARG A 84 -20.17 3.73 -17.60
N SER A 85 -20.80 4.83 -17.20
CA SER A 85 -20.87 5.22 -15.78
C SER A 85 -21.50 4.13 -14.92
N GLN A 86 -22.65 3.60 -15.35
CA GLN A 86 -23.36 2.53 -14.63
C GLN A 86 -22.52 1.24 -14.56
N GLN A 87 -21.82 0.90 -15.65
CA GLN A 87 -20.94 -0.28 -15.68
C GLN A 87 -19.76 -0.15 -14.70
N ALA A 88 -19.12 1.03 -14.66
CA ALA A 88 -18.04 1.31 -13.71
C ALA A 88 -18.53 1.26 -12.25
N GLN A 89 -19.67 1.88 -11.97
CA GLN A 89 -20.29 1.90 -10.65
C GLN A 89 -20.66 0.49 -10.17
N ALA A 90 -21.14 -0.38 -11.06
CA ALA A 90 -21.40 -1.79 -10.73
C ALA A 90 -20.14 -2.56 -10.32
N ARG A 91 -18.94 -2.07 -10.68
CA ARG A 91 -17.64 -2.60 -10.25
C ARG A 91 -17.07 -1.90 -9.00
N GLY A 92 -17.80 -0.95 -8.42
CA GLY A 92 -17.36 -0.18 -7.26
C GLY A 92 -16.35 0.93 -7.60
N ILE A 93 -16.26 1.30 -8.88
CA ILE A 93 -15.51 2.47 -9.34
C ILE A 93 -16.43 3.69 -9.25
N ARG A 94 -15.95 4.77 -8.62
CA ARG A 94 -16.69 6.03 -8.57
C ARG A 94 -16.51 6.80 -9.87
N ILE A 95 -17.58 7.35 -10.40
CA ILE A 95 -17.52 8.26 -11.55
C ILE A 95 -17.60 9.69 -11.05
N LEU A 96 -16.70 10.56 -11.52
CA LEU A 96 -16.76 11.98 -11.24
C LEU A 96 -17.02 12.79 -12.52
N GLY A 97 -17.87 13.81 -12.44
CA GLY A 97 -18.02 14.78 -13.53
C GLY A 97 -16.87 15.79 -13.55
N TYR A 98 -16.31 16.09 -14.72
CA TYR A 98 -15.29 17.12 -14.91
C TYR A 98 -15.92 18.51 -15.06
N VAL A 99 -15.56 19.46 -14.19
CA VAL A 99 -16.02 20.85 -14.26
C VAL A 99 -14.82 21.79 -14.18
N HIS A 100 -14.50 22.43 -15.30
CA HIS A 100 -13.44 23.44 -15.32
C HIS A 100 -13.91 24.75 -14.65
N THR A 101 -12.99 25.42 -13.93
CA THR A 101 -13.33 26.61 -13.14
C THR A 101 -12.56 27.86 -13.55
N SER A 102 -11.65 27.74 -14.53
CA SER A 102 -10.80 28.83 -15.02
C SER A 102 -10.15 29.62 -13.88
N TYR A 103 -9.57 28.91 -12.91
CA TYR A 103 -8.84 29.46 -11.77
C TYR A 103 -9.65 30.42 -10.90
N ALA A 104 -10.98 30.26 -10.89
CA ALA A 104 -11.93 31.16 -10.22
C ALA A 104 -11.67 32.65 -10.55
N ASN A 105 -11.22 32.93 -11.78
CA ASN A 105 -10.89 34.29 -12.23
C ASN A 105 -12.13 35.10 -12.65
N GLY A 106 -13.32 34.49 -12.62
CA GLY A 106 -14.60 35.10 -12.98
C GLY A 106 -15.07 34.84 -14.42
N THR A 107 -14.30 34.12 -15.24
CA THR A 107 -14.72 33.66 -16.57
C THR A 107 -15.88 32.66 -16.46
N VAL A 108 -15.70 31.58 -15.69
CA VAL A 108 -16.78 30.66 -15.35
C VAL A 108 -17.56 31.23 -14.17
N LYS A 109 -18.84 31.57 -14.39
CA LYS A 109 -19.72 32.07 -13.32
C LYS A 109 -20.11 30.92 -12.40
N LEU A 110 -20.38 31.25 -11.13
CA LEU A 110 -20.77 30.26 -10.13
C LEU A 110 -21.98 29.44 -10.57
N GLU A 111 -23.03 30.12 -11.04
CA GLU A 111 -24.26 29.45 -11.49
C GLU A 111 -24.05 28.60 -12.73
N THR A 112 -23.14 28.99 -13.65
CA THR A 112 -22.78 28.15 -14.80
C THR A 112 -22.14 26.84 -14.35
N ALA A 113 -21.18 26.90 -13.41
CA ALA A 113 -20.55 25.70 -12.88
C ALA A 113 -21.56 24.81 -12.12
N LYS A 114 -22.50 25.40 -11.37
CA LYS A 114 -23.59 24.64 -10.73
C LYS A 114 -24.49 23.94 -11.74
N THR A 115 -24.89 24.62 -12.82
CA THR A 115 -25.68 23.99 -13.89
C THR A 115 -24.96 22.78 -14.47
N TRP A 116 -23.67 22.87 -14.76
CA TRP A 116 -22.91 21.71 -15.23
C TRP A 116 -22.83 20.58 -14.21
N ILE A 117 -22.69 20.91 -12.93
CA ILE A 117 -22.73 19.92 -11.83
C ILE A 117 -24.08 19.19 -11.82
N ASP A 118 -25.19 19.93 -11.88
CA ASP A 118 -26.55 19.38 -11.89
C ASP A 118 -26.74 18.47 -13.11
N GLU A 119 -26.29 18.90 -14.29
CA GLU A 119 -26.34 18.09 -15.52
C GLU A 119 -25.54 16.78 -15.39
N TYR A 120 -24.38 16.78 -14.74
CA TYR A 120 -23.65 15.53 -14.49
C TYR A 120 -24.42 14.56 -13.59
N TYR A 121 -25.01 15.05 -12.51
CA TYR A 121 -25.82 14.22 -11.61
C TYR A 121 -27.08 13.70 -12.29
N ASP A 122 -27.76 14.55 -13.05
CA ASP A 122 -28.99 14.20 -13.76
C ASP A 122 -28.75 13.23 -14.93
N TRP A 123 -27.73 13.49 -15.75
CA TRP A 123 -27.54 12.76 -17.01
C TRP A 123 -26.76 11.47 -16.85
N TYR A 124 -25.76 11.48 -15.96
CA TYR A 124 -24.78 10.42 -15.83
C TYR A 124 -24.73 9.78 -14.45
N HIS A 125 -25.52 10.29 -13.49
CA HIS A 125 -25.60 9.78 -12.12
C HIS A 125 -24.23 9.62 -11.47
N VAL A 126 -23.38 10.63 -11.63
CA VAL A 126 -22.01 10.63 -11.09
C VAL A 126 -22.01 10.52 -9.55
N ASP A 127 -20.92 10.02 -9.00
CA ASP A 127 -20.67 9.89 -7.55
C ASP A 127 -19.99 11.12 -6.95
N GLY A 128 -19.73 12.15 -7.76
CA GLY A 128 -19.00 13.34 -7.35
C GLY A 128 -18.51 14.18 -8.54
N ILE A 129 -17.70 15.18 -8.24
CA ILE A 129 -17.21 16.17 -9.20
C ILE A 129 -15.71 16.39 -8.98
N LEU A 130 -14.97 16.48 -10.09
CA LEU A 130 -13.63 17.06 -10.14
C LEU A 130 -13.74 18.51 -10.63
N LEU A 131 -13.40 19.44 -9.75
CA LEU A 131 -13.29 20.88 -10.04
C LEU A 131 -11.89 21.18 -10.55
N ASP A 132 -11.77 21.38 -11.86
CA ASP A 132 -10.49 21.54 -12.56
C ASP A 132 -10.09 23.00 -12.77
N GLU A 133 -8.83 23.18 -13.19
CA GLU A 133 -8.19 24.49 -13.32
C GLU A 133 -8.30 25.28 -12.02
N ALA A 134 -8.13 24.64 -10.87
CA ALA A 134 -8.38 25.29 -9.59
C ALA A 134 -7.27 26.29 -9.26
N ASN A 135 -7.65 27.42 -8.66
CA ASN A 135 -6.67 28.40 -8.20
C ASN A 135 -5.82 27.84 -7.05
N ALA A 136 -4.49 27.84 -7.16
CA ALA A 136 -3.62 27.29 -6.11
C ALA A 136 -3.35 28.21 -4.89
N THR A 137 -3.79 29.47 -4.92
CA THR A 137 -3.27 30.53 -4.01
C THR A 137 -4.06 30.76 -2.72
N CYS A 138 -5.16 30.02 -2.48
CA CYS A 138 -6.03 30.21 -1.31
C CYS A 138 -6.55 31.66 -1.13
N ARG A 139 -6.66 32.44 -2.21
CA ARG A 139 -7.23 33.80 -2.16
C ARG A 139 -8.70 33.74 -1.75
N GLN A 140 -9.14 34.69 -0.93
CA GLN A 140 -10.50 34.69 -0.36
C GLN A 140 -11.61 34.58 -1.41
N SER A 141 -11.45 35.24 -2.56
CA SER A 141 -12.44 35.15 -3.65
C SER A 141 -12.51 33.75 -4.26
N ALA A 142 -11.37 33.12 -4.52
CA ALA A 142 -11.30 31.76 -5.04
C ALA A 142 -11.82 30.75 -4.00
N PHE A 143 -11.43 30.91 -2.73
CA PHE A 143 -11.94 30.09 -1.63
C PHE A 143 -13.47 30.18 -1.53
N GLY A 144 -14.06 31.38 -1.55
CA GLY A 144 -15.52 31.55 -1.51
C GLY A 144 -16.23 30.91 -2.70
N TYR A 145 -15.64 30.99 -3.89
CA TYR A 145 -16.15 30.33 -5.09
C TYR A 145 -16.17 28.80 -4.93
N TYR A 146 -15.02 28.20 -4.59
CA TYR A 146 -14.92 26.75 -4.39
C TYR A 146 -15.73 26.26 -3.19
N GLN A 147 -15.85 27.04 -2.11
CA GLN A 147 -16.69 26.70 -0.98
C GLN A 147 -18.17 26.61 -1.38
N SER A 148 -18.62 27.52 -2.24
CA SER A 148 -19.99 27.53 -2.75
C SER A 148 -20.27 26.30 -3.62
N LEU A 149 -19.31 25.91 -4.48
CA LEU A 149 -19.42 24.70 -5.29
C LEU A 149 -19.35 23.43 -4.44
N TYR A 150 -18.43 23.36 -3.47
CA TYR A 150 -18.34 22.26 -2.52
C TYR A 150 -19.69 22.07 -1.80
N GLN A 151 -20.27 23.13 -1.23
CA GLN A 151 -21.58 23.06 -0.56
C GLN A 151 -22.70 22.59 -1.49
N HIS A 152 -22.70 23.06 -2.75
CA HIS A 152 -23.65 22.62 -3.77
C HIS A 152 -23.52 21.12 -4.03
N ILE A 153 -22.30 20.64 -4.25
CA ILE A 153 -22.03 19.21 -4.51
C ILE A 153 -22.39 18.35 -3.28
N LYS A 154 -22.07 18.78 -2.06
CA LYS A 154 -22.40 18.03 -0.84
C LYS A 154 -23.90 18.03 -0.50
N ALA A 155 -24.72 18.84 -1.17
CA ALA A 155 -26.16 18.80 -1.02
C ALA A 155 -26.80 17.61 -1.77
N GLU A 156 -26.09 17.03 -2.74
CA GLU A 156 -26.52 15.84 -3.46
C GLU A 156 -26.52 14.60 -2.56
N PRO A 157 -27.47 13.67 -2.75
CA PRO A 157 -27.57 12.47 -1.94
C PRO A 157 -26.38 11.53 -2.19
N GLY A 158 -25.93 10.84 -1.14
CA GLY A 158 -24.89 9.82 -1.22
C GLY A 158 -23.49 10.32 -0.86
N LEU A 159 -22.46 9.62 -1.33
CA LEU A 159 -21.05 9.91 -1.03
C LEU A 159 -20.45 10.89 -2.05
N ALA A 160 -21.14 12.02 -2.28
CA ALA A 160 -20.77 13.06 -3.23
C ALA A 160 -19.32 13.54 -3.02
N LEU A 161 -18.41 13.00 -3.81
CA LEU A 161 -16.96 13.22 -3.67
C LEU A 161 -16.57 14.52 -4.38
N VAL A 162 -15.83 15.38 -3.70
CA VAL A 162 -15.30 16.62 -4.29
C VAL A 162 -13.78 16.51 -4.43
N VAL A 163 -13.32 16.40 -5.67
CA VAL A 163 -11.90 16.51 -6.01
C VAL A 163 -11.64 17.94 -6.48
N LEU A 164 -10.68 18.63 -5.87
CA LEU A 164 -10.22 19.94 -6.33
C LEU A 164 -8.86 19.76 -7.02
N ASN A 165 -8.72 20.23 -8.25
CA ASN A 165 -7.48 20.11 -9.00
C ASN A 165 -6.78 21.45 -9.25
N PRO A 166 -5.88 21.90 -8.36
CA PRO A 166 -4.94 22.97 -8.68
C PRO A 166 -3.74 22.53 -9.52
N GLY A 167 -3.46 21.22 -9.59
CA GLY A 167 -2.30 20.63 -10.29
C GLY A 167 -0.93 21.02 -9.72
N ASN A 168 -0.90 21.85 -8.67
CA ASN A 168 0.28 22.55 -8.18
C ASN A 168 0.27 22.60 -6.65
N PRO A 169 1.44 22.86 -6.01
CA PRO A 169 1.49 23.14 -4.59
C PRO A 169 0.49 24.23 -4.20
N THR A 170 -0.36 23.92 -3.22
CA THR A 170 -1.46 24.78 -2.79
C THR A 170 -1.49 24.94 -1.26
N GLY A 171 -2.38 25.80 -0.76
CA GLY A 171 -2.55 26.03 0.67
C GLY A 171 -3.53 25.06 1.32
N GLU A 172 -3.33 24.83 2.61
CA GLU A 172 -4.19 23.95 3.44
C GLU A 172 -5.66 24.38 3.45
N CYS A 173 -5.96 25.65 3.15
CA CYS A 173 -7.33 26.16 3.19
C CYS A 173 -8.31 25.28 2.39
N TYR A 174 -7.88 24.73 1.26
CA TYR A 174 -8.74 23.91 0.41
C TYR A 174 -9.05 22.53 0.97
N ALA A 175 -8.27 22.03 1.94
CA ALA A 175 -8.56 20.77 2.62
C ALA A 175 -9.88 20.81 3.41
N ALA A 176 -10.37 22.00 3.76
CA ALA A 176 -11.67 22.18 4.41
C ALA A 176 -12.86 22.17 3.43
N ILE A 177 -12.62 22.29 2.12
CA ILE A 177 -13.64 22.42 1.08
C ILE A 177 -13.37 21.48 -0.12
N SER A 178 -12.73 20.35 0.15
CA SER A 178 -12.54 19.25 -0.79
C SER A 178 -12.32 17.95 -0.03
N ASP A 179 -12.72 16.83 -0.64
CA ASP A 179 -12.45 15.49 -0.10
C ASP A 179 -11.09 14.97 -0.60
N VAL A 180 -10.67 15.37 -1.80
CA VAL A 180 -9.36 15.06 -2.40
C VAL A 180 -8.80 16.30 -3.09
N ILE A 181 -7.50 16.51 -3.02
CA ILE A 181 -6.78 17.58 -3.71
C ILE A 181 -5.74 16.95 -4.63
N VAL A 182 -5.74 17.36 -5.90
CA VAL A 182 -4.64 17.06 -6.81
C VAL A 182 -3.49 18.02 -6.50
N THR A 183 -2.50 17.52 -5.76
CA THR A 183 -1.37 18.34 -5.29
C THR A 183 -0.17 18.33 -6.24
N PHE A 184 -0.24 17.51 -7.28
CA PHE A 184 0.75 17.46 -8.35
C PHE A 184 0.11 16.98 -9.64
N GLU A 185 0.30 17.76 -10.71
CA GLU A 185 -0.03 17.40 -12.10
C GLU A 185 1.04 17.99 -13.03
N ASN A 186 2.04 17.19 -13.38
CA ASN A 186 3.09 17.59 -14.30
C ASN A 186 3.86 16.38 -14.84
N ASP A 187 4.88 16.63 -15.66
CA ASP A 187 5.74 15.58 -16.18
C ASP A 187 6.66 14.94 -15.11
N TYR A 188 7.15 13.76 -15.46
CA TYR A 188 8.03 12.95 -14.65
C TYR A 188 9.32 13.68 -14.27
N ALA A 189 9.91 14.49 -15.17
CA ALA A 189 11.12 15.24 -14.88
C ALA A 189 10.87 16.29 -13.77
N ASN A 190 9.73 16.99 -13.83
CA ASN A 190 9.32 17.91 -12.79
C ASN A 190 9.04 17.18 -11.46
N TYR A 191 8.44 16.00 -11.54
CA TYR A 191 8.17 15.18 -10.35
C TYR A 191 9.46 14.72 -9.66
N GLU A 192 10.53 14.43 -10.40
CA GLU A 192 11.84 14.07 -9.82
C GLU A 192 12.55 15.29 -9.22
N ASP A 193 12.70 16.35 -10.03
CA ASP A 193 13.65 17.41 -9.73
C ASP A 193 13.04 18.60 -8.98
N ASN A 194 11.73 18.80 -9.09
CA ASN A 194 11.05 20.03 -8.68
C ASN A 194 9.83 19.80 -7.78
N TYR A 195 9.59 18.57 -7.32
CA TYR A 195 8.48 18.29 -6.42
C TYR A 195 8.64 19.09 -5.11
N ALA A 196 7.73 20.04 -4.91
CA ALA A 196 7.63 20.84 -3.70
C ALA A 196 6.38 20.45 -2.92
N GLY A 197 6.50 19.40 -2.10
CA GLY A 197 5.45 19.03 -1.15
C GLY A 197 5.21 20.14 -0.12
N ALA A 198 4.01 20.16 0.48
CA ALA A 198 3.68 21.12 1.53
C ALA A 198 3.52 20.39 2.87
N ASN A 199 4.18 20.88 3.93
CA ASN A 199 4.21 20.19 5.24
C ASN A 199 2.81 19.86 5.80
N TRP A 200 1.81 20.70 5.49
CA TRP A 200 0.45 20.50 5.97
C TRP A 200 -0.19 19.23 5.42
N THR A 201 0.23 18.72 4.25
CA THR A 201 -0.35 17.50 3.66
C THR A 201 -0.09 16.28 4.56
N PHE A 202 1.03 16.27 5.28
CA PHE A 202 1.32 15.22 6.26
C PHE A 202 0.39 15.24 7.49
N MET A 203 -0.50 16.21 7.65
CA MET A 203 -1.51 16.21 8.71
C MET A 203 -2.81 15.49 8.32
N TYR A 204 -2.98 15.14 7.05
CA TYR A 204 -4.18 14.49 6.50
C TYR A 204 -3.86 13.04 6.08
N PRO A 205 -4.85 12.13 6.02
CA PRO A 205 -4.64 10.79 5.49
C PRO A 205 -4.31 10.86 3.99
N SER A 206 -3.59 9.86 3.48
CA SER A 206 -3.12 9.89 2.09
C SER A 206 -4.25 9.92 1.06
N SER A 207 -5.42 9.38 1.41
CA SER A 207 -6.62 9.42 0.58
C SER A 207 -7.12 10.83 0.24
N HIS A 208 -6.64 11.87 0.93
CA HIS A 208 -6.93 13.28 0.60
C HIS A 208 -6.07 13.83 -0.55
N PHE A 209 -5.06 13.09 -1.04
CA PHE A 209 -4.14 13.61 -2.05
C PHE A 209 -4.03 12.71 -3.26
N PHE A 210 -4.00 13.36 -4.42
CA PHE A 210 -3.91 12.74 -5.74
C PHE A 210 -2.71 13.33 -6.49
N HIS A 211 -1.83 12.46 -7.00
CA HIS A 211 -0.77 12.85 -7.91
C HIS A 211 -1.03 12.31 -9.32
N ILE A 212 -0.94 13.19 -10.31
CA ILE A 212 -0.98 12.87 -11.73
C ILE A 212 0.42 13.11 -12.31
N VAL A 213 1.06 12.06 -12.81
CA VAL A 213 2.44 12.13 -13.30
C VAL A 213 2.50 11.68 -14.76
N LEU A 214 2.91 12.61 -15.63
CA LEU A 214 2.89 12.47 -17.08
C LEU A 214 4.29 12.12 -17.62
N ASN A 215 4.37 11.66 -18.87
CA ASN A 215 5.63 11.31 -19.56
C ASN A 215 6.53 10.35 -18.75
N VAL A 216 5.94 9.38 -18.03
CA VAL A 216 6.66 8.41 -17.21
C VAL A 216 7.12 7.24 -18.08
N PRO A 217 8.44 6.99 -18.20
CA PRO A 217 8.92 5.82 -18.93
C PRO A 217 8.43 4.51 -18.28
N PRO A 218 8.13 3.44 -19.06
CA PRO A 218 7.60 2.19 -18.52
C PRO A 218 8.45 1.57 -17.40
N ASP A 219 9.78 1.69 -17.47
CA ASP A 219 10.71 1.19 -16.46
C ASP A 219 10.74 2.01 -15.16
N ARG A 220 10.12 3.20 -15.14
CA ARG A 220 10.03 4.09 -13.97
C ARG A 220 8.65 4.10 -13.31
N MET A 221 7.64 3.45 -13.89
CA MET A 221 6.27 3.42 -13.36
C MET A 221 6.22 2.99 -11.87
N HIS A 222 6.88 1.87 -11.53
CA HIS A 222 6.91 1.37 -10.14
C HIS A 222 7.58 2.34 -9.15
N ASP A 223 8.61 3.07 -9.60
CA ASP A 223 9.30 4.07 -8.77
C ASP A 223 8.37 5.26 -8.50
N VAL A 224 7.68 5.75 -9.54
CA VAL A 224 6.75 6.88 -9.43
C VAL A 224 5.60 6.57 -8.46
N ILE A 225 5.04 5.36 -8.49
CA ILE A 225 4.02 4.94 -7.52
C ILE A 225 4.60 4.91 -6.10
N SER A 226 5.81 4.37 -5.92
CA SER A 226 6.50 4.35 -4.62
C SER A 226 6.73 5.78 -4.10
N GLN A 227 7.10 6.70 -4.98
CA GLN A 227 7.30 8.10 -4.65
C GLN A 227 5.98 8.79 -4.30
N ALA A 228 4.90 8.56 -5.04
CA ALA A 228 3.58 9.11 -4.71
C ALA A 228 3.14 8.69 -3.30
N ILE A 229 3.29 7.41 -2.96
CA ILE A 229 3.02 6.90 -1.62
C ILE A 229 3.90 7.60 -0.58
N SER A 230 5.22 7.65 -0.79
CA SER A 230 6.14 8.28 0.19
C SER A 230 5.93 9.79 0.34
N ARG A 231 5.40 10.45 -0.70
CA ARG A 231 5.00 11.86 -0.72
C ARG A 231 3.59 12.10 -0.17
N GLY A 232 2.91 11.04 0.29
CA GLY A 232 1.64 11.13 0.98
C GLY A 232 0.40 11.02 0.11
N ALA A 233 0.52 10.70 -1.18
CA ALA A 233 -0.62 10.51 -2.08
C ALA A 233 -1.24 9.11 -1.95
N GLY A 234 -2.57 9.07 -1.89
CA GLY A 234 -3.38 7.85 -1.87
C GLY A 234 -4.09 7.59 -3.20
N TRP A 235 -4.07 8.56 -4.12
CA TRP A 235 -4.53 8.42 -5.49
C TRP A 235 -3.39 8.71 -6.45
N VAL A 236 -3.29 7.92 -7.52
CA VAL A 236 -2.26 8.07 -8.55
C VAL A 236 -2.83 7.87 -9.95
N TYR A 237 -2.29 8.61 -10.91
CA TYR A 237 -2.40 8.36 -12.34
C TYR A 237 -1.01 8.52 -12.93
N VAL A 238 -0.46 7.45 -13.50
CA VAL A 238 0.90 7.43 -14.03
C VAL A 238 0.83 7.07 -15.51
N THR A 239 1.29 7.95 -16.40
CA THR A 239 1.18 7.70 -17.84
C THR A 239 2.45 8.03 -18.62
N ASP A 240 2.75 7.23 -19.64
CA ASP A 240 3.81 7.47 -20.62
C ASP A 240 3.47 8.56 -21.63
N LEU A 241 2.25 9.09 -21.55
CA LEU A 241 1.75 10.18 -22.37
C LEU A 241 1.93 11.54 -21.69
N GLY A 242 1.96 12.60 -22.49
CA GLY A 242 1.96 13.99 -22.04
C GLY A 242 1.74 14.91 -23.23
N GLU A 243 1.46 16.19 -23.00
CA GLU A 243 0.97 17.10 -24.07
C GLU A 243 1.84 17.13 -25.33
N GLN A 244 3.15 16.88 -25.19
CA GLN A 244 4.11 16.85 -26.30
C GLN A 244 4.01 15.59 -27.16
N THR A 245 3.47 14.49 -26.64
CA THR A 245 3.31 13.22 -27.35
C THR A 245 1.87 13.02 -27.83
N LYS A 246 0.91 13.20 -26.93
CA LYS A 246 -0.54 13.08 -27.15
C LYS A 246 -1.24 13.69 -25.93
N ASN A 247 -2.50 14.15 -26.06
CA ASN A 247 -3.28 14.46 -24.87
C ASN A 247 -3.26 13.25 -23.90
N PRO A 248 -2.72 13.38 -22.68
CA PRO A 248 -2.45 12.25 -21.78
C PRO A 248 -3.70 11.58 -21.22
N TYR A 249 -4.87 12.16 -21.49
CA TYR A 249 -6.16 11.76 -20.94
C TYR A 249 -7.04 11.04 -21.95
N VAL A 250 -6.64 10.93 -23.23
CA VAL A 250 -7.49 10.37 -24.30
C VAL A 250 -7.31 8.88 -24.55
N THR A 251 -6.43 8.22 -23.80
CA THR A 251 -6.24 6.75 -23.81
C THR A 251 -5.45 6.35 -22.56
N LEU A 252 -5.53 5.08 -22.17
CA LEU A 252 -4.78 4.54 -21.05
C LEU A 252 -3.27 4.41 -21.35
N PRO A 253 -2.40 4.41 -20.33
CA PRO A 253 -0.97 4.21 -20.52
C PRO A 253 -0.67 2.82 -21.10
N SER A 254 0.43 2.71 -21.85
CA SER A 254 0.81 1.45 -22.51
C SER A 254 1.06 0.28 -21.53
N TYR A 255 1.29 0.59 -20.25
CA TYR A 255 1.55 -0.33 -19.16
C TYR A 255 0.42 -0.41 -18.13
N PHE A 256 -0.80 0.06 -18.44
CA PHE A 256 -1.91 0.16 -17.49
C PHE A 256 -2.18 -1.13 -16.67
N ASP A 257 -2.15 -2.30 -17.32
CA ASP A 257 -2.37 -3.57 -16.62
C ASP A 257 -1.27 -3.85 -15.57
N SER A 258 -0.02 -3.49 -15.86
CA SER A 258 1.10 -3.61 -14.92
C SER A 258 1.02 -2.58 -13.79
N GLU A 259 0.55 -1.36 -14.07
CA GLU A 259 0.27 -0.33 -13.06
C GLU A 259 -0.80 -0.84 -12.07
N ALA A 260 -1.89 -1.40 -12.60
CA ALA A 260 -2.97 -1.95 -11.80
C ALA A 260 -2.50 -3.11 -10.90
N GLU A 261 -1.68 -4.01 -11.41
CA GLU A 261 -1.08 -5.09 -10.61
C GLU A 261 -0.17 -4.56 -9.50
N ASP A 262 0.69 -3.58 -9.81
CA ASP A 262 1.59 -2.96 -8.83
C ASP A 262 0.82 -2.27 -7.69
N VAL A 263 -0.25 -1.55 -8.02
CA VAL A 263 -1.14 -0.93 -7.03
C VAL A 263 -1.77 -1.98 -6.11
N LEU A 264 -2.21 -3.12 -6.64
CA LEU A 264 -2.77 -4.20 -5.81
C LEU A 264 -1.74 -4.83 -4.87
N LEU A 265 -0.52 -5.07 -5.36
CA LEU A 265 0.58 -5.64 -4.57
C LEU A 265 0.96 -4.74 -3.39
N ARG A 266 0.81 -3.42 -3.53
CA ARG A 266 1.09 -2.43 -2.48
C ARG A 266 -0.03 -2.30 -1.46
N ASN A 267 -1.23 -2.77 -1.79
CA ASN A 267 -2.39 -2.78 -0.92
C ASN A 267 -2.80 -4.21 -0.57
N PRO A 268 -1.93 -5.01 0.09
CA PRO A 268 -2.33 -6.34 0.47
C PRO A 268 -3.53 -6.20 1.41
N THR A 269 -4.72 -6.54 0.90
CA THR A 269 -5.80 -6.93 1.79
C THR A 269 -5.24 -8.14 2.51
N LEU A 270 -5.01 -8.03 3.82
CA LEU A 270 -4.86 -9.23 4.62
C LEU A 270 -6.05 -10.10 4.24
N PRO A 271 -5.86 -11.35 3.77
CA PRO A 271 -7.00 -12.22 3.56
C PRO A 271 -7.81 -12.17 4.85
N SER A 272 -9.10 -11.90 4.74
CA SER A 272 -10.07 -11.99 5.83
C SER A 272 -10.02 -13.43 6.33
N SER A 273 -9.05 -13.65 7.19
CA SER A 273 -8.74 -14.94 7.72
C SER A 273 -9.78 -15.13 8.80
N SER A 274 -10.81 -15.88 8.45
CA SER A 274 -11.41 -16.87 9.36
C SER A 274 -10.37 -17.93 9.79
N LEU A 275 -9.11 -17.54 10.02
CA LEU A 275 -8.15 -18.29 10.81
C LEU A 275 -8.23 -17.71 12.22
N ASN A 276 -8.67 -18.56 13.14
CA ASN A 276 -8.49 -18.36 14.57
C ASN A 276 -7.01 -18.10 14.86
N TYR A 277 -6.64 -16.82 14.96
CA TYR A 277 -5.33 -16.38 15.39
C TYR A 277 -5.24 -16.61 16.90
N VAL A 278 -4.65 -17.75 17.31
CA VAL A 278 -4.31 -17.99 18.71
C VAL A 278 -2.97 -17.29 18.98
N PRO A 279 -2.92 -16.26 19.86
CA PRO A 279 -1.66 -15.64 20.23
C PRO A 279 -0.81 -16.66 20.98
N GLY A 280 0.26 -17.16 20.34
CA GLY A 280 1.17 -18.12 20.96
C GLY A 280 2.26 -18.70 20.07
N VAL A 281 2.09 -18.68 18.74
CA VAL A 281 3.04 -19.38 17.85
C VAL A 281 4.29 -18.55 17.51
N LEU A 282 4.29 -17.23 17.73
CA LEU A 282 5.45 -16.38 17.43
C LEU A 282 6.49 -16.27 18.56
N LEU A 283 6.31 -16.97 19.69
CA LEU A 283 7.26 -16.91 20.82
C LEU A 283 8.36 -17.99 20.75
N LEU A 284 8.19 -19.06 19.98
CA LEU A 284 9.14 -20.18 19.96
C LEU A 284 10.38 -19.93 19.07
N GLY A 285 10.25 -19.13 18.01
CA GLY A 285 11.37 -18.82 17.11
C GLY A 285 12.43 -17.89 17.74
N VAL A 286 12.00 -16.90 18.51
CA VAL A 286 12.90 -15.91 19.12
C VAL A 286 13.61 -16.46 20.36
N VAL A 287 12.96 -17.33 21.14
CA VAL A 287 13.57 -17.96 22.32
C VAL A 287 14.65 -18.97 21.93
N ALA A 288 14.50 -19.69 20.81
CA ALA A 288 15.52 -20.63 20.32
C ALA A 288 16.83 -19.93 19.94
N ALA A 289 16.77 -18.74 19.34
CA ALA A 289 17.96 -17.96 18.99
C ALA A 289 18.71 -17.42 20.22
N ALA A 290 17.98 -17.01 21.27
CA ALA A 290 18.57 -16.50 22.52
C ALA A 290 19.26 -17.59 23.36
N VAL A 291 18.74 -18.83 23.33
CA VAL A 291 19.38 -19.98 23.99
C VAL A 291 20.67 -20.40 23.28
N LEU A 292 20.71 -20.29 21.94
CA LEU A 292 21.90 -20.62 21.14
C LEU A 292 23.07 -19.64 21.36
N ALA A 293 22.79 -18.35 21.51
CA ALA A 293 23.81 -17.35 21.83
C ALA A 293 24.43 -17.56 23.23
N SER A 294 23.62 -18.00 24.19
CA SER A 294 24.06 -18.23 25.58
C SER A 294 24.91 -19.50 25.74
N GLY A 295 24.67 -20.52 24.91
CA GLY A 295 25.45 -21.78 24.92
C GLY A 295 26.83 -21.66 24.28
N ALA A 296 27.00 -20.78 23.29
CA ALA A 296 28.28 -20.58 22.60
C ALA A 296 29.32 -19.86 23.48
N ILE A 297 28.88 -18.91 24.32
CA ILE A 297 29.77 -18.14 25.22
C ILE A 297 30.38 -19.05 26.30
N PHE A 298 29.63 -20.03 26.81
CA PHE A 298 30.09 -20.92 27.89
C PHE A 298 31.17 -21.93 27.45
N MET A 299 31.24 -22.26 26.15
CA MET A 299 32.23 -23.20 25.61
C MET A 299 33.58 -22.56 25.31
N GLN A 300 33.65 -21.22 25.24
CA GLN A 300 34.89 -20.49 24.98
C GLN A 300 35.68 -20.21 26.27
N GLU A 301 34.98 -19.99 27.40
CA GLU A 301 35.58 -19.65 28.69
C GLU A 301 36.23 -20.86 29.41
N ARG A 302 35.87 -22.11 29.02
CA ARG A 302 36.51 -23.34 29.53
C ARG A 302 37.89 -23.64 28.93
N ARG A 303 38.39 -22.86 27.97
CA ARG A 303 39.67 -23.13 27.29
C ARG A 303 40.88 -22.38 27.85
N GLU A 304 40.71 -21.43 28.76
CA GLU A 304 41.82 -20.68 29.36
C GLU A 304 41.85 -20.84 30.88
N GLY A 305 42.33 -22.00 31.34
CA GLY A 305 42.53 -22.22 32.77
C GLY A 305 42.92 -23.65 33.08
N GLY A 306 44.21 -23.98 33.01
CA GLY A 306 44.69 -25.28 33.46
C GLY A 306 46.05 -25.66 32.90
N SER A 307 47.10 -25.23 33.59
CA SER A 307 48.47 -25.73 33.46
C SER A 307 48.58 -27.26 33.63
N GLY A 308 49.42 -27.89 32.81
CA GLY A 308 50.26 -28.99 33.28
C GLY A 308 50.04 -30.39 32.71
N LEU A 309 51.16 -30.92 32.23
CA LEU A 309 51.58 -32.33 32.09
C LEU A 309 51.31 -33.12 30.78
N THR A 310 52.46 -33.51 30.25
CA THR A 310 52.85 -34.45 29.20
C THR A 310 52.31 -35.88 29.34
N ARG A 311 51.94 -36.53 28.21
CA ARG A 311 52.62 -37.74 27.68
C ARG A 311 52.04 -38.23 26.34
N LYS A 312 52.97 -38.81 25.55
CA LYS A 312 52.84 -39.47 24.23
C LYS A 312 51.81 -40.62 24.18
N GLY A 313 51.18 -40.80 23.02
CA GLY A 313 50.67 -42.12 22.58
C GLY A 313 49.45 -42.10 21.65
N THR A 314 49.72 -42.23 20.34
CA THR A 314 48.99 -43.00 19.31
C THR A 314 47.44 -42.99 19.20
N ARG A 315 46.97 -42.66 17.98
CA ARG A 315 45.77 -43.10 17.21
C ARG A 315 44.54 -42.17 17.03
N CYS A 316 44.07 -42.24 15.78
CA CYS A 316 42.78 -41.87 15.20
C CYS A 316 42.43 -40.38 15.08
N ARG A 317 42.77 -39.81 13.91
CA ARG A 317 42.20 -38.56 13.42
C ARG A 317 40.80 -38.85 12.86
N LEU A 318 39.78 -38.83 13.70
CA LEU A 318 38.39 -38.73 13.25
C LEU A 318 38.14 -37.25 12.90
N HIS A 319 38.00 -36.93 11.61
CA HIS A 319 37.53 -35.62 11.18
C HIS A 319 36.01 -35.57 11.39
N GLN A 320 35.57 -35.42 12.64
CA GLN A 320 34.19 -35.07 12.94
C GLN A 320 34.03 -33.55 12.80
N LYS A 321 33.53 -33.10 11.65
CA LYS A 321 32.81 -31.82 11.60
C LYS A 321 31.51 -32.01 12.38
N PRO A 322 31.13 -31.14 13.32
CA PRO A 322 29.81 -31.21 13.91
C PRO A 322 28.81 -30.68 12.87
N ALA A 323 28.22 -31.57 12.08
CA ALA A 323 27.00 -31.23 11.36
C ALA A 323 25.85 -31.36 12.37
N MET A 324 25.43 -30.25 12.97
CA MET A 324 24.15 -30.20 13.67
C MET A 324 23.04 -30.32 12.61
N THR A 325 22.32 -31.43 12.64
CA THR A 325 21.09 -31.64 11.87
C THR A 325 19.94 -31.64 12.87
N PHE A 326 18.98 -30.75 12.68
CA PHE A 326 17.73 -30.77 13.45
C PHE A 326 16.54 -30.90 12.49
N PHE A 327 15.47 -31.54 12.98
CA PHE A 327 14.24 -31.78 12.22
C PHE A 327 13.09 -30.97 12.80
N ILE A 328 12.27 -30.38 11.92
CA ILE A 328 11.01 -29.73 12.28
C ILE A 328 9.88 -30.64 11.83
N ILE A 329 8.98 -30.96 12.76
CA ILE A 329 7.78 -31.76 12.49
C ILE A 329 6.62 -30.80 12.28
N LEU A 330 6.10 -30.74 11.07
CA LEU A 330 4.92 -29.94 10.73
C LEU A 330 3.70 -30.85 10.64
N PHE A 331 2.67 -30.55 11.43
CA PHE A 331 1.42 -31.29 11.44
C PHE A 331 0.31 -30.46 10.83
N SER A 332 -0.32 -30.97 9.77
CA SER A 332 -1.51 -30.35 9.17
C SER A 332 -2.76 -31.09 9.63
N SER A 333 -3.61 -30.40 10.38
CA SER A 333 -4.94 -30.91 10.78
C SER A 333 -5.85 -31.09 9.56
N ALA A 334 -5.76 -30.19 8.57
CA ALA A 334 -6.60 -30.18 7.38
C ALA A 334 -6.28 -31.35 6.41
N SER A 335 -5.00 -31.74 6.28
CA SER A 335 -4.56 -32.79 5.35
C SER A 335 -4.11 -34.09 6.02
N LYS A 336 -4.28 -34.22 7.35
CA LYS A 336 -3.88 -35.37 8.19
C LYS A 336 -2.49 -35.93 7.86
N THR A 337 -1.55 -35.07 7.52
CA THR A 337 -0.21 -35.44 7.05
C THR A 337 0.85 -34.80 7.92
N ILE A 338 1.92 -35.57 8.18
CA ILE A 338 3.10 -35.14 8.91
C ILE A 338 4.21 -34.92 7.89
N ARG A 339 4.82 -33.74 7.89
CA ARG A 339 6.00 -33.44 7.07
C ARG A 339 7.22 -33.22 7.96
N PHE A 340 8.35 -33.75 7.53
CA PHE A 340 9.64 -33.60 8.19
C PHE A 340 10.52 -32.73 7.31
N VAL A 341 10.90 -31.56 7.83
CA VAL A 341 11.85 -30.67 7.15
C VAL A 341 13.19 -30.76 7.84
N PHE A 342 14.23 -31.09 7.06
CA PHE A 342 15.60 -31.20 7.54
C PHE A 342 16.35 -29.90 7.22
N VAL A 343 16.90 -29.27 8.25
CA VAL A 343 17.72 -28.08 8.09
C VAL A 343 19.18 -28.48 8.28
N THR A 344 20.00 -28.23 7.27
CA THR A 344 21.45 -28.37 7.35
C THR A 344 22.12 -27.02 7.14
N ALA A 345 23.39 -26.89 7.53
CA ALA A 345 24.18 -25.67 7.33
C ALA A 345 24.33 -25.25 5.85
N SER A 346 23.84 -26.05 4.90
CA SER A 346 23.92 -25.83 3.45
C SER A 346 22.59 -25.40 2.81
N GLY A 347 21.49 -25.30 3.57
CA GLY A 347 20.16 -24.94 3.07
C GLY A 347 19.06 -25.96 3.37
N LEU A 348 17.81 -25.59 3.06
CA LEU A 348 16.59 -26.38 3.30
C LEU A 348 16.42 -27.48 2.25
N THR A 349 16.10 -28.70 2.67
CA THR A 349 15.66 -29.78 1.77
C THR A 349 14.41 -30.47 2.32
N GLU A 350 13.37 -30.56 1.49
CA GLU A 350 12.11 -31.24 1.80
C GLU A 350 12.16 -32.69 1.28
N ARG A 351 11.64 -33.66 2.04
CA ARG A 351 11.43 -35.04 1.55
C ARG A 351 10.01 -35.50 1.89
N GLU A 352 9.41 -36.23 0.95
CA GLU A 352 7.99 -36.59 0.93
C GLU A 352 7.54 -37.56 2.03
N SER A 353 6.22 -37.52 2.25
CA SER A 353 5.41 -38.01 3.37
C SER A 353 5.33 -39.53 3.55
N MET A 354 5.15 -39.96 4.82
CA MET A 354 4.59 -41.28 5.15
C MET A 354 3.18 -41.14 5.73
N PRO A 355 2.23 -42.03 5.39
CA PRO A 355 0.91 -42.05 5.99
C PRO A 355 0.96 -42.58 7.44
N SER A 356 0.14 -42.00 8.32
CA SER A 356 0.07 -42.33 9.75
C SER A 356 -0.49 -43.74 9.99
N PRO A 357 0.01 -44.52 10.97
CA PRO A 357 -0.47 -45.88 11.23
C PRO A 357 -1.90 -45.85 11.80
N THR A 358 -2.84 -46.50 11.10
CA THR A 358 -4.20 -46.76 11.56
C THR A 358 -4.21 -47.72 12.75
N ARG A 359 -5.03 -47.42 13.77
CA ARG A 359 -5.30 -48.28 14.92
C ARG A 359 -5.74 -49.67 14.47
N TYR A 360 -5.06 -50.70 14.99
CA TYR A 360 -5.60 -52.06 15.02
C TYR A 360 -6.85 -52.10 15.91
N SER A 361 -8.00 -52.47 15.34
CA SER A 361 -9.14 -52.97 16.10
C SER A 361 -8.87 -54.43 16.46
N ALA A 362 -8.73 -54.74 17.75
CA ALA A 362 -8.80 -56.11 18.22
C ALA A 362 -10.26 -56.55 18.22
N SER A 363 -10.59 -57.47 17.32
CA SER A 363 -11.72 -58.38 17.49
C SER A 363 -11.20 -59.65 18.16
N SER A 364 -11.92 -60.18 19.13
CA SER A 364 -12.11 -61.62 19.36
C SER A 364 -12.84 -61.87 20.69
N GLY A 365 -13.71 -62.88 20.66
CA GLY A 365 -14.04 -63.72 21.82
C GLY A 365 -15.26 -63.32 22.59
#